data_AF-A0A7K4H5S7-F1
#
_entry.id   AF-A0A7K4H5S7-F1
#
_cell.length_a   1.000
_cell.length_b   1.000
_cell.length_c   1.000
_cell.angle_alpha   90.00
_cell.angle_beta   90.00
_cell.angle_gamma   90.00
#
_symmetry.space_group_name_H-M   'P 1'
#
loop_
_entity.id
_entity.type
_entity.pdbx_description
1 polymer ?
#
loop_
_entity_poly.entity_id
_entity_poly.type
_entity_poly.pdbx_seq_one_letter_code
_entity_poly.pdbx_strand_id
1 'polypeptide(L)'
;MTSYRLIIGIIVGIMLSFFTVFFFNMMVIINQIELYAGNDLTRIASLLVGANFNFDMIAFFTGSPSILGFFAPEILAWIFMGYITGTIAKGLKRGTIASVLVVIVVLLIWIILSIFSEVDLMALFQGIQLTETLGGIISALVGVLIGGSVGGLVSGPYEEIY
;
A
#
# COMPACT_ATOMS: atom_id res chain seq x y z
N MET A 1 -20.95 -12.81 12.64
CA MET A 1 -20.19 -13.33 11.47
C MET A 1 -19.56 -12.21 10.63
N THR A 2 -20.04 -10.98 10.69
CA THR A 2 -19.51 -9.85 9.91
C THR A 2 -18.12 -9.36 10.37
N SER A 3 -17.78 -9.46 11.66
CA SER A 3 -16.48 -8.99 12.16
C SER A 3 -15.27 -9.84 11.76
N TYR A 4 -15.42 -11.16 11.56
CA TYR A 4 -14.28 -12.00 11.14
C TYR A 4 -13.82 -11.66 9.72
N ARG A 5 -14.77 -11.27 8.85
CA ARG A 5 -14.48 -10.92 7.45
C ARG A 5 -13.63 -9.67 7.35
N LEU A 6 -13.92 -8.68 8.19
CA LEU A 6 -13.14 -7.47 8.28
C LEU A 6 -11.69 -7.76 8.70
N ILE A 7 -11.49 -8.60 9.72
CA ILE A 7 -10.15 -9.00 10.17
C ILE A 7 -9.42 -9.79 9.08
N ILE A 8 -10.07 -10.76 8.44
CA ILE A 8 -9.47 -11.54 7.34
C ILE A 8 -9.09 -10.63 6.18
N GLY A 9 -9.95 -9.69 5.80
CA GLY A 9 -9.67 -8.70 4.76
C GLY A 9 -8.40 -7.92 5.06
N ILE A 10 -8.27 -7.43 6.30
CA ILE A 10 -7.06 -6.70 6.74
C ILE A 10 -5.82 -7.59 6.67
N ILE A 11 -5.88 -8.82 7.18
CA ILE A 11 -4.75 -9.77 7.15
C ILE A 11 -4.31 -10.04 5.71
N VAL A 12 -5.27 -10.31 4.82
CA VAL A 12 -4.98 -10.57 3.40
C VAL A 12 -4.37 -9.35 2.74
N GLY A 13 -4.88 -8.14 3.01
CA GLY A 13 -4.31 -6.90 2.48
C GLY A 13 -2.89 -6.65 2.94
N ILE A 14 -2.60 -6.87 4.23
CA ILE A 14 -1.24 -6.76 4.76
C ILE A 14 -0.31 -7.76 4.08
N MET A 15 -0.73 -9.02 3.95
CA MET A 15 0.08 -10.04 3.27
C MET A 15 0.34 -9.66 1.82
N LEU A 16 -0.66 -9.15 1.11
CA LEU A 16 -0.52 -8.69 -0.27
C LEU A 16 0.48 -7.54 -0.42
N SER A 17 0.59 -6.64 0.57
CA SER A 17 1.52 -5.50 0.50
C SER A 17 2.99 -5.90 0.32
N PHE A 18 3.39 -7.11 0.75
CA PHE A 18 4.74 -7.63 0.53
C PHE A 18 5.01 -8.08 -0.91
N PHE A 19 3.96 -8.28 -1.70
CA PHE A 19 4.03 -8.87 -3.05
C PHE A 19 3.45 -7.97 -4.13
N THR A 20 2.66 -6.95 -3.80
CA THR A 20 1.88 -6.20 -4.78
C THR A 20 2.73 -5.38 -5.73
N VAL A 21 3.71 -4.64 -5.23
CA VAL A 21 4.63 -3.89 -6.11
C VAL A 21 5.55 -4.85 -6.86
N PHE A 22 5.87 -6.01 -6.29
CA PHE A 22 6.61 -7.07 -6.98
C PHE A 22 5.87 -7.54 -8.24
N PHE A 23 4.54 -7.65 -8.23
CA PHE A 23 3.78 -8.05 -9.43
C PHE A 23 3.82 -7.01 -10.56
N PHE A 24 4.04 -5.74 -10.25
CA PHE A 24 4.04 -4.66 -11.24
C PHE A 24 5.45 -4.15 -11.60
N ASN A 25 6.46 -4.36 -10.75
CA ASN A 25 7.84 -3.89 -10.95
C ASN A 25 8.88 -4.97 -10.59
N MET A 26 8.62 -6.19 -11.10
CA MET A 26 9.35 -7.41 -10.77
C MET A 26 10.87 -7.30 -11.01
N MET A 27 11.32 -6.72 -12.13
CA MET A 27 12.76 -6.64 -12.44
C MET A 27 13.55 -5.72 -11.50
N VAL A 28 13.01 -4.53 -11.17
CA VAL A 28 13.72 -3.59 -10.28
C VAL A 28 13.83 -4.16 -8.88
N ILE A 29 12.75 -4.79 -8.40
CA ILE A 29 12.72 -5.40 -7.08
C ILE A 29 13.63 -6.62 -7.01
N ILE A 30 13.66 -7.49 -8.03
CA ILE A 30 14.59 -8.64 -8.06
C ILE A 30 16.04 -8.16 -7.98
N ASN A 31 16.42 -7.15 -8.78
CA ASN A 31 17.78 -6.61 -8.73
C ASN A 31 18.12 -6.03 -7.35
N GLN A 32 17.17 -5.37 -6.68
CA GLN A 32 17.38 -4.89 -5.30
C GLN A 32 17.48 -6.04 -4.29
N ILE A 33 16.66 -7.08 -4.42
CA ILE A 33 16.72 -8.26 -3.56
C ILE A 33 18.06 -8.97 -3.73
N GLU A 34 18.54 -9.16 -4.97
CA GLU A 34 19.82 -9.80 -5.27
C GLU A 34 21.01 -9.04 -4.68
N LEU A 35 20.96 -7.71 -4.64
CA LEU A 35 22.00 -6.88 -4.01
C LEU A 35 22.10 -7.08 -2.49
N TYR A 36 21.01 -7.47 -1.84
CA TYR A 36 20.96 -7.72 -0.39
C TYR A 36 20.76 -9.20 -0.05
N ALA A 37 20.71 -10.08 -1.06
CA ALA A 37 20.49 -11.51 -0.91
C ALA A 37 21.69 -12.12 -0.20
N GLY A 38 21.51 -12.42 1.09
CA GLY A 38 22.51 -13.07 1.94
C GLY A 38 23.00 -12.24 3.13
N ASN A 39 22.70 -10.94 3.21
CA ASN A 39 23.19 -10.09 4.30
C ASN A 39 22.11 -9.69 5.31
N ASP A 40 20.88 -9.34 4.88
CA ASP A 40 19.87 -8.87 5.84
C ASP A 40 18.43 -9.04 5.32
N LEU A 41 17.70 -10.00 5.91
CA LEU A 41 16.29 -10.26 5.61
C LEU A 41 15.39 -9.09 6.02
N THR A 42 15.74 -8.34 7.06
CA THR A 42 14.92 -7.23 7.55
C THR A 42 14.93 -6.07 6.57
N ARG A 43 16.09 -5.81 5.96
CA ARG A 43 16.27 -4.82 4.91
C ARG A 43 15.50 -5.15 3.65
N ILE A 44 15.50 -6.41 3.23
CA ILE A 44 14.70 -6.87 2.09
C ILE A 44 13.19 -6.65 2.36
N ALA A 45 12.72 -7.01 3.56
CA ALA A 45 11.32 -6.79 3.93
C ALA A 45 10.97 -5.29 3.98
N SER A 46 11.86 -4.44 4.52
CA SER A 46 11.66 -2.98 4.51
C SER A 46 11.53 -2.43 3.09
N LEU A 47 12.40 -2.86 2.17
CA LEU A 47 12.36 -2.44 0.77
C LEU A 47 11.06 -2.86 0.07
N LEU A 48 10.63 -4.12 0.28
CA LEU A 48 9.40 -4.64 -0.33
C LEU A 48 8.16 -3.88 0.13
N VAL A 49 8.05 -3.61 1.43
CA VAL A 49 6.91 -2.88 1.98
C VAL A 49 6.99 -1.39 1.58
N GLY A 50 8.18 -0.80 1.68
CA GLY A 50 8.43 0.62 1.34
C GLY A 50 8.15 0.94 -0.12
N ALA A 51 8.38 -0.02 -1.02
CA ALA A 51 8.12 0.15 -2.44
C ALA A 51 6.66 0.52 -2.76
N ASN A 52 5.71 0.15 -1.89
CA ASN A 52 4.31 0.55 -2.06
C ASN A 52 4.11 2.07 -1.93
N PHE A 53 4.99 2.77 -1.23
CA PHE A 53 4.90 4.22 -1.00
C PHE A 53 5.78 5.04 -1.95
N ASN A 54 6.39 4.43 -2.98
CA ASN A 54 7.31 5.15 -3.87
C ASN A 54 6.64 6.12 -4.85
N PHE A 55 5.33 6.00 -5.09
CA PHE A 55 4.64 6.94 -5.98
C PHE A 55 4.32 8.25 -5.27
N ASP A 56 5.11 9.28 -5.55
CA ASP A 56 4.85 10.64 -5.08
C ASP A 56 3.71 11.30 -5.88
N MET A 57 2.51 11.23 -5.33
CA MET A 57 1.33 11.88 -5.91
C MET A 57 1.41 13.41 -5.89
N ILE A 58 2.10 14.02 -4.92
CA ILE A 58 2.25 15.48 -4.84
C ILE A 58 3.12 15.96 -5.98
N ALA A 59 4.30 15.37 -6.16
CA ALA A 59 5.20 15.72 -7.26
C ALA A 59 4.57 15.43 -8.62
N PHE A 60 3.81 14.33 -8.76
CA PHE A 60 3.10 14.01 -9.99
C PHE A 60 2.14 15.14 -10.43
N PHE A 61 1.32 15.66 -9.50
CA PHE A 61 0.34 16.71 -9.82
C PHE A 61 0.92 18.12 -9.86
N THR A 62 2.01 18.39 -9.15
CA THR A 62 2.69 19.71 -9.17
C THR A 62 3.70 19.86 -10.31
N GLY A 63 4.18 18.75 -10.86
CA GLY A 63 5.08 18.70 -12.02
C GLY A 63 4.35 18.66 -13.36
N SER A 64 4.75 17.72 -14.21
CA SER A 64 4.12 17.47 -15.51
C SER A 64 3.39 16.12 -15.49
N PRO A 65 2.09 16.10 -15.13
CA PRO A 65 1.35 14.86 -15.05
C PRO A 65 1.21 14.24 -16.43
N SER A 66 1.45 12.93 -16.52
CA SER A 66 1.26 12.15 -17.74
C SER A 66 0.32 10.99 -17.49
N ILE A 67 -0.47 10.60 -18.50
CA ILE A 67 -1.42 9.49 -18.40
C ILE A 67 -0.68 8.20 -18.04
N LEU A 68 0.46 7.95 -18.68
CA LEU A 68 1.28 6.76 -18.40
C LEU A 68 1.83 6.76 -16.97
N GLY A 69 2.23 7.93 -16.45
CA GLY A 69 2.67 8.07 -15.06
C GLY A 69 1.55 7.83 -14.04
N PHE A 70 0.29 8.09 -14.39
CA PHE A 70 -0.84 7.79 -13.50
C PHE A 70 -1.09 6.29 -13.32
N PHE A 71 -0.75 5.47 -14.32
CA PHE A 71 -0.80 4.01 -14.23
C PHE A 71 0.47 3.42 -13.59
N ALA A 72 1.07 4.16 -12.66
CA ALA A 72 2.21 3.69 -11.91
C ALA A 72 1.86 2.39 -11.15
N PRO A 73 2.76 1.39 -11.17
CA PRO A 73 2.69 0.14 -10.42
C PRO A 73 2.14 0.27 -9.00
N GLU A 74 2.59 1.29 -8.28
CA GLU A 74 2.32 1.49 -6.86
C GLU A 74 0.86 1.93 -6.62
N ILE A 75 0.32 2.84 -7.44
CA ILE A 75 -1.10 3.23 -7.36
C ILE A 75 -1.98 2.01 -7.67
N LEU A 76 -1.65 1.27 -8.73
CA LEU A 76 -2.42 0.08 -9.13
C LEU A 76 -2.38 -1.00 -8.07
N ALA A 77 -1.24 -1.20 -7.41
CA ALA A 77 -1.09 -2.08 -6.27
C ALA A 77 -2.04 -1.70 -5.12
N TRP A 78 -2.14 -0.41 -4.77
CA TRP A 78 -3.06 0.06 -3.73
C TRP A 78 -4.53 -0.06 -4.11
N ILE A 79 -4.89 0.22 -5.37
CA ILE A 79 -6.25 0.00 -5.88
C ILE A 79 -6.60 -1.49 -5.80
N PHE A 80 -5.70 -2.37 -6.24
CA PHE A 80 -5.91 -3.82 -6.22
C PHE A 80 -6.03 -4.36 -4.79
N MET A 81 -5.12 -3.96 -3.90
CA MET A 81 -5.20 -4.32 -2.48
C MET A 81 -6.50 -3.86 -1.87
N GLY A 82 -6.86 -2.59 -2.05
CA GLY A 82 -8.12 -2.02 -1.58
C GLY A 82 -9.32 -2.80 -2.10
N TYR A 83 -9.32 -3.16 -3.38
CA TYR A 83 -10.40 -3.94 -3.98
C TYR A 83 -10.56 -5.31 -3.31
N ILE A 84 -9.48 -6.08 -3.18
CA ILE A 84 -9.53 -7.40 -2.54
C ILE A 84 -9.96 -7.29 -1.07
N THR A 85 -9.38 -6.35 -0.33
CA THR A 85 -9.72 -6.14 1.10
C THR A 85 -11.18 -5.73 1.26
N GLY A 86 -11.66 -4.84 0.39
CA GLY A 86 -13.04 -4.39 0.34
C GLY A 86 -14.02 -5.52 0.01
N THR A 87 -13.69 -6.36 -0.98
CA THR A 87 -14.50 -7.51 -1.39
C THR A 87 -14.63 -8.55 -0.29
N ILE A 88 -13.58 -8.79 0.49
CA ILE A 88 -13.61 -9.72 1.62
C ILE A 88 -14.45 -9.14 2.77
N ALA A 89 -14.23 -7.87 3.12
CA ALA A 89 -14.91 -7.22 4.24
C ALA A 89 -16.42 -7.02 4.01
N LYS A 90 -16.82 -6.83 2.73
CA LYS A 90 -18.20 -6.60 2.23
C LYS A 90 -18.89 -5.33 2.74
N GLY A 91 -19.59 -4.65 1.84
CA GLY A 91 -20.26 -3.38 2.09
C GLY A 91 -19.28 -2.20 2.01
N LEU A 92 -19.76 -1.05 1.53
CA LEU A 92 -18.96 0.16 1.30
C LEU A 92 -18.28 0.64 2.57
N LYS A 93 -19.04 0.80 3.66
CA LYS A 93 -18.49 1.33 4.92
C LYS A 93 -17.43 0.42 5.52
N ARG A 94 -17.69 -0.88 5.60
CA ARG A 94 -16.71 -1.85 6.16
C ARG A 94 -15.53 -2.05 5.21
N GLY A 95 -15.78 -2.10 3.91
CA GLY A 95 -14.75 -2.23 2.88
C GLY A 95 -13.76 -1.06 2.90
N THR A 96 -14.27 0.18 2.94
CA THR A 96 -13.43 1.38 3.07
C THR A 96 -12.63 1.38 4.38
N ILE A 97 -13.26 1.09 5.53
CA ILE A 97 -12.56 1.00 6.82
C ILE A 97 -11.45 -0.05 6.79
N ALA A 98 -11.76 -1.27 6.33
CA ALA A 98 -10.78 -2.36 6.27
C ALA A 98 -9.59 -1.99 5.38
N SER A 99 -9.87 -1.38 4.24
CA SER A 99 -8.85 -1.00 3.27
C SER A 99 -7.95 0.11 3.82
N VAL A 100 -8.52 1.16 4.44
CA VAL A 100 -7.74 2.23 5.09
C VAL A 100 -6.88 1.68 6.24
N LEU A 101 -7.41 0.73 7.02
CA LEU A 101 -6.64 0.07 8.08
C LEU A 101 -5.44 -0.69 7.53
N VAL A 102 -5.53 -1.30 6.34
CA VAL A 102 -4.38 -1.93 5.68
C VAL A 102 -3.28 -0.91 5.43
N VAL A 103 -3.59 0.28 4.90
CA VAL A 103 -2.57 1.34 4.69
C VAL A 103 -1.87 1.70 6.00
N ILE A 104 -2.64 1.92 7.07
CA ILE A 104 -2.09 2.31 8.38
C ILE A 104 -1.18 1.21 8.92
N VAL A 105 -1.62 -0.05 8.89
CA VAL A 105 -0.81 -1.17 9.42
C VAL A 105 0.43 -1.39 8.57
N VAL A 106 0.32 -1.31 7.24
CA VAL A 106 1.46 -1.45 6.32
C VAL A 106 2.47 -0.32 6.52
N LEU A 107 2.02 0.91 6.74
CA LEU A 107 2.88 2.04 7.09
C LEU A 107 3.63 1.81 8.42
N LEU A 108 2.93 1.32 9.44
CA LEU A 108 3.56 0.98 10.73
C LEU A 108 4.58 -0.14 10.59
N ILE A 109 4.25 -1.19 9.83
CA ILE A 109 5.18 -2.29 9.52
C ILE A 109 6.42 -1.74 8.81
N TRP A 110 6.24 -0.87 7.82
CA TRP A 110 7.35 -0.26 7.09
C TRP A 110 8.26 0.56 8.01
N ILE A 111 7.69 1.39 8.89
CA ILE A 111 8.45 2.18 9.86
C ILE A 111 9.23 1.25 10.79
N ILE A 112 8.59 0.22 11.36
CA ILE A 112 9.25 -0.74 12.26
C ILE A 112 10.39 -1.47 11.55
N LEU A 113 10.17 -1.96 10.32
CA LEU A 113 11.20 -2.64 9.54
C LEU A 113 12.36 -1.71 9.19
N SER A 114 12.07 -0.43 8.91
CA SER A 114 13.08 0.59 8.65
C SER A 114 13.96 0.86 9.88
N ILE A 115 13.40 0.87 11.10
CA ILE A 115 14.18 0.95 12.35
C ILE A 115 15.15 -0.23 12.45
N PHE A 116 14.64 -1.46 12.27
CA PHE A 116 15.48 -2.66 12.37
C PHE A 116 16.54 -2.75 11.27
N SER A 117 16.29 -2.14 10.12
CA SER A 117 17.22 -2.10 8.98
C SER A 117 18.21 -0.93 9.06
N GLU A 118 18.26 -0.22 10.20
CA GLU A 118 19.12 0.95 10.43
C GLU A 118 18.94 2.08 9.38
N VAL A 119 17.73 2.17 8.80
CA VAL A 119 17.41 3.25 7.86
C VAL A 119 17.21 4.53 8.65
N ASP A 120 17.81 5.63 8.17
CA ASP A 120 17.62 6.95 8.75
C ASP A 120 16.19 7.44 8.51
N LEU A 121 15.30 7.16 9.46
CA LEU A 121 13.92 7.65 9.45
C LEU A 121 13.84 9.17 9.54
N MET A 122 14.83 9.84 10.12
CA MET A 122 14.82 11.29 10.26
C MET A 122 14.99 11.95 8.89
N ALA A 123 15.74 11.34 7.98
CA ALA A 123 15.87 11.78 6.60
C ALA A 123 14.50 11.78 5.87
N LEU A 124 13.66 10.75 6.09
CA LEU A 124 12.33 10.64 5.46
C LEU A 124 11.38 11.79 5.82
N PHE A 125 11.62 12.48 6.94
CA PHE A 125 10.80 13.61 7.39
C PHE A 125 11.49 14.97 7.21
N GLN A 126 12.52 15.06 6.37
CA GLN A 126 13.26 16.30 6.10
C GLN A 126 13.37 16.61 4.60
N GLY A 127 13.37 17.91 4.27
CA GLY A 127 13.62 18.39 2.90
C GLY A 127 12.64 17.82 1.85
N ILE A 128 13.18 17.43 0.70
CA ILE A 128 12.42 16.87 -0.44
C ILE A 128 11.86 15.47 -0.12
N GLN A 129 12.52 14.71 0.74
CA GLN A 129 12.11 13.36 1.12
C GLN A 129 10.80 13.37 1.93
N LEU A 130 10.53 14.45 2.66
CA LEU A 130 9.25 14.65 3.33
C LEU A 130 8.09 14.73 2.32
N THR A 131 8.27 15.50 1.24
CA THR A 131 7.23 15.64 0.21
C THR A 131 7.00 14.33 -0.53
N GLU A 132 8.07 13.59 -0.82
CA GLU A 132 7.99 12.27 -1.47
C GLU A 132 7.26 11.26 -0.58
N THR A 133 7.61 11.19 0.70
CA THR A 133 6.97 10.28 1.67
C THR A 133 5.49 10.61 1.85
N LEU A 134 5.14 11.89 1.99
CA LEU A 134 3.74 12.32 2.09
C LEU A 134 2.98 12.03 0.80
N GLY A 135 3.59 12.25 -0.37
CA GLY A 135 3.02 11.91 -1.66
C GLY A 135 2.72 10.42 -1.81
N GLY A 136 3.65 9.57 -1.34
CA GLY A 136 3.48 8.12 -1.24
C GLY A 136 2.30 7.70 -0.36
N ILE A 137 2.18 8.30 0.83
CA ILE A 137 1.08 8.02 1.76
C ILE A 137 -0.26 8.46 1.16
N ILE A 138 -0.32 9.65 0.55
CA ILE A 138 -1.54 10.14 -0.12
C ILE A 138 -1.92 9.22 -1.27
N SER A 139 -0.95 8.78 -2.07
CA SER A 139 -1.16 7.80 -3.14
C SER A 139 -1.78 6.52 -2.62
N ALA A 140 -1.24 5.97 -1.53
CA ALA A 140 -1.76 4.78 -0.88
C ALA A 140 -3.21 4.97 -0.43
N LEU A 141 -3.51 6.08 0.24
CA LEU A 141 -4.85 6.39 0.71
C LEU A 141 -5.84 6.53 -0.45
N VAL A 142 -5.50 7.26 -1.50
CA VAL A 142 -6.36 7.45 -2.68
C VAL A 142 -6.62 6.12 -3.38
N GLY A 143 -5.57 5.33 -3.65
CA GLY A 143 -5.69 4.04 -4.31
C GLY A 143 -6.59 3.08 -3.54
N VAL A 144 -6.35 2.96 -2.24
CA VAL A 144 -7.12 2.08 -1.34
C VAL A 144 -8.56 2.57 -1.15
N LEU A 145 -8.82 3.87 -1.13
CA LEU A 145 -10.19 4.39 -1.06
C LEU A 145 -10.98 4.03 -2.31
N ILE A 146 -10.39 4.18 -3.49
CA ILE A 146 -11.02 3.79 -4.76
C ILE A 146 -11.26 2.27 -4.77
N GLY A 147 -10.21 1.49 -4.54
CA GLY A 147 -10.30 0.03 -4.52
C GLY A 147 -11.29 -0.51 -3.50
N GLY A 148 -11.16 -0.07 -2.25
CA GLY A 148 -11.98 -0.50 -1.12
C GLY A 148 -13.45 -0.14 -1.26
N SER A 149 -13.75 1.02 -1.83
CA SER A 149 -15.12 1.41 -2.12
C SER A 149 -15.75 0.52 -3.17
N VAL A 150 -15.05 0.32 -4.30
CA VAL A 150 -15.54 -0.53 -5.40
C VAL A 150 -15.69 -1.99 -4.96
N GLY A 151 -14.67 -2.54 -4.28
CA GLY A 151 -14.68 -3.91 -3.78
C GLY A 151 -15.79 -4.15 -2.75
N GLY A 152 -16.00 -3.21 -1.83
CA GLY A 152 -17.05 -3.27 -0.83
C GLY A 152 -18.46 -3.19 -1.43
N LEU A 153 -18.68 -2.28 -2.38
CA LEU A 153 -19.97 -2.09 -3.06
C LEU A 153 -20.41 -3.32 -3.86
N VAL A 154 -19.49 -3.91 -4.64
CA VAL A 154 -19.82 -5.04 -5.52
C VAL A 154 -20.13 -6.31 -4.72
N SER A 155 -19.49 -6.49 -3.57
CA SER A 155 -19.50 -7.78 -2.83
C SER A 155 -20.61 -7.92 -1.79
N GLY A 156 -21.29 -6.85 -1.40
CA GLY A 156 -22.31 -6.95 -0.34
C GLY A 156 -23.06 -5.65 -0.05
N PRO A 157 -23.79 -5.07 -1.03
CA PRO A 157 -24.57 -3.86 -0.80
C PRO A 157 -25.65 -4.05 0.29
N TYR A 158 -26.15 -5.28 0.46
CA TYR A 158 -27.15 -5.63 1.47
C TYR A 158 -26.57 -5.81 2.88
N GLU A 159 -25.26 -6.05 3.03
CA GLU A 159 -24.59 -6.21 4.34
C GLU A 159 -24.30 -4.87 5.04
N GLU A 160 -24.72 -3.75 4.43
CA GLU A 160 -24.72 -2.41 5.07
C GLU A 160 -25.95 -2.16 5.94
N ILE A 161 -27.08 -2.80 5.63
CA ILE A 161 -28.38 -2.58 6.27
C ILE A 161 -28.58 -3.52 7.47
N TYR A 162 -27.83 -4.62 7.53
CA TYR A 162 -27.90 -5.67 8.55
C TYR A 162 -26.57 -5.88 9.28
#